data_AF-A0A0B2ARP6-F1
#
_entry.id   AF-A0A0B2ARP6-F1
#
_cell.length_a   1.000
_cell.length_b   1.000
_cell.length_c   1.000
_cell.angle_alpha   90.00
_cell.angle_beta   90.00
_cell.angle_gamma   90.00
#
_symmetry.space_group_name_H-M   'P 1'
#
loop_
_entity.id
_entity.type
_entity.pdbx_description
1 polymer ?
#
loop_
_entity_poly.entity_id
_entity_poly.type
_entity_poly.pdbx_seq_one_letter_code
_entity_poly.pdbx_strand_id
1 'polypeptide(L)'
;FGASLGRRMAEKVRSLDPDRFVTNGINGFVSVIDDVVKMMGAGAFGEASGTPDGGGFDGVNDAMTSSGGMDGMNQLSRSSLVTERTMESFGILDVAGMNYGDARYELDGVERPRRIIVGSETYPARIAHNWPLVLKHTRVIGDFTWTGWDYIGEVGIGRPRYEGESLELEAPYPWLLAWCGDIDITGYRRPASYFREIVFGLRTSPYISVRSPAVGQRAQFRGGWAWTDSQGSWTWDAEEGAKVVVEVYSADEEVELLLDGCSLGHRPAGPEHGYTALFDVEYQPGELVAVGRSGGLETGRMAIASRRGDASLRLRPERESVSLHPGALLYVPIEIADESGTLLTTEDVQVTVTVEGPAVLQALGSARPDNEESFSGTSHRSFRGRLLAIVRPTGQGTVRVAATAEGLPAAEVRLEVTAR
;
A
#
# COMPACT_ATOMS: atom_id res chain seq x y z
N PHE A 1 -10.13 -16.54 -31.03
CA PHE A 1 -11.29 -15.72 -30.63
C PHE A 1 -10.85 -14.41 -29.96
N GLY A 2 -10.12 -14.46 -28.84
CA GLY A 2 -9.70 -13.27 -28.08
C GLY A 2 -8.99 -12.18 -28.90
N ALA A 3 -7.99 -12.52 -29.72
CA ALA A 3 -7.28 -11.54 -30.55
C ALA A 3 -8.18 -10.78 -31.55
N SER A 4 -9.16 -11.46 -32.14
CA SER A 4 -10.12 -10.83 -33.07
C SER A 4 -11.02 -9.83 -32.36
N LEU A 5 -11.50 -10.19 -31.16
CA LEU A 5 -12.28 -9.29 -30.32
C LEU A 5 -11.43 -8.10 -29.85
N GLY A 6 -10.20 -8.35 -29.41
CA GLY A 6 -9.24 -7.30 -29.06
C GLY A 6 -9.05 -6.29 -30.18
N ARG A 7 -8.82 -6.76 -31.42
CA ARG A 7 -8.69 -5.90 -32.59
C ARG A 7 -9.94 -5.06 -32.84
N ARG A 8 -11.14 -5.66 -32.75
CA ARG A 8 -12.41 -4.93 -32.91
C ARG A 8 -12.58 -3.84 -31.84
N MET A 9 -12.18 -4.09 -30.60
CA MET A 9 -12.22 -3.10 -29.53
C MET A 9 -11.22 -1.97 -29.79
N ALA A 10 -9.97 -2.29 -30.12
CA ALA A 10 -8.93 -1.31 -30.42
C ALA A 10 -9.33 -0.39 -31.58
N GLU A 11 -9.80 -0.95 -32.70
CA GLU A 11 -10.27 -0.16 -33.84
C GLU A 11 -11.51 0.67 -33.50
N LYS A 12 -12.40 0.16 -32.65
CA LYS A 12 -13.55 0.94 -32.20
C LYS A 12 -13.12 2.15 -31.37
N VAL A 13 -12.17 1.98 -30.45
CA VAL A 13 -11.61 3.09 -29.66
C VAL A 13 -10.96 4.12 -30.58
N ARG A 14 -10.08 3.70 -31.50
CA ARG A 14 -9.44 4.60 -32.49
C ARG A 14 -10.46 5.36 -33.34
N SER A 15 -11.58 4.73 -33.71
CA SER A 15 -12.64 5.39 -34.49
C SER A 15 -13.39 6.47 -33.72
N LEU A 16 -13.40 6.41 -32.38
CA LEU A 16 -14.06 7.37 -31.51
C LEU A 16 -13.11 8.49 -31.08
N ASP A 17 -11.83 8.15 -30.88
CA ASP A 17 -10.81 9.05 -30.38
C ASP A 17 -9.42 8.61 -30.88
N PRO A 18 -8.94 9.20 -31.99
CA PRO A 18 -7.66 8.82 -32.58
C PRO A 18 -6.45 9.45 -31.89
N ASP A 19 -6.65 10.38 -30.95
CA ASP A 19 -5.59 11.20 -30.36
C ASP A 19 -4.99 10.58 -29.07
N ARG A 20 -5.55 9.46 -28.58
CA ARG A 20 -5.08 8.77 -27.37
C ARG A 20 -4.58 7.36 -27.70
N PHE A 21 -3.48 6.97 -27.05
CA PHE A 21 -2.89 5.64 -27.21
C PHE A 21 -3.84 4.54 -26.72
N VAL A 22 -4.05 3.52 -27.55
CA VAL A 22 -4.70 2.28 -27.16
C VAL A 22 -3.71 1.39 -26.40
N THR A 23 -4.06 0.99 -25.19
CA THR A 23 -3.30 0.07 -24.34
C THR A 23 -4.21 -1.00 -23.72
N ASN A 24 -3.60 -2.02 -23.12
CA ASN A 24 -4.26 -3.08 -22.36
C ASN A 24 -3.28 -3.68 -21.35
N GLY A 25 -3.77 -4.09 -20.17
CA GLY A 25 -2.98 -4.80 -19.17
C GLY A 25 -2.91 -6.29 -19.51
N ILE A 26 -1.78 -6.74 -20.06
CA ILE A 26 -1.59 -8.15 -20.45
C ILE A 26 -0.69 -8.82 -19.42
N ASN A 27 -1.26 -9.81 -18.74
CA ASN A 27 -0.52 -10.68 -17.82
C ASN A 27 0.02 -11.90 -18.59
N GLY A 28 1.35 -12.03 -18.62
CA GLY A 28 2.03 -13.12 -19.33
C GLY A 28 1.64 -14.51 -18.82
N PHE A 29 1.55 -14.69 -17.50
CA PHE A 29 1.15 -15.94 -16.87
C PHE A 29 -0.29 -16.33 -17.24
N VAL A 30 -1.23 -15.39 -17.14
CA VAL A 30 -2.64 -15.64 -17.48
C VAL A 30 -2.79 -16.04 -18.94
N SER A 31 -1.97 -15.47 -19.84
CA SER A 31 -2.00 -15.82 -21.26
C SER A 31 -1.63 -17.28 -21.58
N VAL A 32 -0.98 -17.97 -20.64
CA VAL A 32 -0.52 -19.36 -20.77
C VAL A 32 -1.08 -20.27 -19.67
N ILE A 33 -2.06 -19.83 -18.88
CA ILE A 33 -2.52 -20.56 -17.70
C ILE A 33 -2.99 -21.99 -18.03
N ASP A 34 -3.71 -22.16 -19.14
CA ASP A 34 -4.14 -23.48 -19.61
C ASP A 34 -2.96 -24.40 -19.96
N ASP A 35 -1.88 -23.83 -20.49
CA ASP A 35 -0.67 -24.57 -20.84
C ASP A 35 0.10 -24.96 -19.56
N VAL A 36 0.19 -24.04 -18.59
CA VAL A 36 0.81 -24.30 -17.27
C VAL A 36 0.07 -25.40 -16.51
N VAL A 37 -1.27 -25.35 -16.44
CA VAL A 37 -2.08 -26.37 -15.79
C VAL A 37 -1.85 -27.75 -16.41
N LYS A 38 -1.78 -27.84 -17.74
CA LYS A 38 -1.46 -29.10 -18.44
C LYS A 38 -0.06 -29.59 -18.14
N MET A 39 0.92 -28.69 -18.11
CA MET A 39 2.32 -29.02 -17.78
C MET A 39 2.47 -29.53 -16.34
N MET A 40 1.77 -28.91 -15.38
CA MET A 40 1.72 -29.37 -13.99
C MET A 40 1.07 -30.76 -13.88
N GLY A 41 -0.08 -30.97 -14.53
CA GLY A 41 -0.73 -32.29 -14.57
C GLY A 41 0.10 -33.38 -15.26
N ALA A 42 1.07 -33.00 -16.09
CA ALA A 42 2.01 -33.91 -16.75
C ALA A 42 3.34 -34.10 -15.98
N GLY A 43 3.49 -33.52 -14.78
CA GLY A 43 4.69 -33.66 -13.94
C GLY A 43 5.91 -32.87 -14.43
N ALA A 44 5.74 -31.89 -15.32
CA ALA A 44 6.85 -31.17 -15.96
C ALA A 44 7.59 -30.19 -15.03
N PHE A 45 7.02 -29.88 -13.86
CA PHE A 45 7.59 -28.95 -12.88
C PHE A 45 8.25 -29.64 -11.66
N GLY A 46 8.37 -30.97 -11.67
CA GLY A 46 8.73 -31.73 -10.46
C GLY A 46 7.63 -31.66 -9.40
N GLU A 47 7.67 -32.51 -8.37
CA GLU A 47 6.73 -32.42 -7.24
C GLU A 47 6.83 -31.03 -6.63
N ALA A 48 5.85 -30.16 -6.94
CA ALA A 48 5.70 -28.89 -6.25
C ALA A 48 5.43 -29.22 -4.78
N SER A 49 6.34 -28.79 -3.90
CA SER A 49 6.15 -28.89 -2.46
C SER A 49 4.93 -28.06 -2.08
N GLY A 50 3.80 -28.73 -1.83
CA GLY A 50 2.58 -28.12 -1.32
C GLY A 50 1.53 -27.84 -2.38
N THR A 51 1.03 -28.88 -3.05
CA THR A 51 -0.40 -28.86 -3.40
C THR A 51 -1.18 -29.06 -2.09
N PRO A 52 -2.02 -28.11 -1.65
CA PRO A 52 -3.06 -28.43 -0.67
C PRO A 52 -3.90 -29.55 -1.27
N ASP A 53 -4.16 -30.59 -0.48
CA ASP A 53 -4.98 -31.72 -0.88
C ASP A 53 -6.27 -31.26 -1.59
N GLY A 54 -6.37 -31.52 -2.90
CA GLY A 54 -7.64 -31.57 -3.62
C GLY A 54 -8.36 -30.25 -3.96
N GLY A 55 -7.78 -29.08 -3.73
CA GLY A 55 -8.36 -27.79 -4.14
C GLY A 55 -7.85 -27.34 -5.51
N GLY A 56 -8.74 -27.06 -6.47
CA GLY A 56 -8.37 -26.33 -7.69
C GLY A 56 -7.93 -24.90 -7.36
N PHE A 57 -7.39 -24.18 -8.34
CA PHE A 57 -7.18 -22.73 -8.19
C PHE A 57 -8.54 -22.03 -8.14
N ASP A 58 -8.91 -21.43 -7.00
CA ASP A 58 -10.18 -20.71 -6.85
C ASP A 58 -10.19 -19.35 -7.57
N GLY A 59 -9.00 -18.81 -7.91
CA GLY A 59 -8.85 -17.61 -8.75
C GLY A 59 -7.50 -17.47 -9.42
N VAL A 60 -7.38 -16.45 -10.30
CA VAL A 60 -6.11 -16.13 -11.00
C VAL A 60 -5.01 -15.71 -10.01
N ASN A 61 -5.37 -14.97 -8.96
CA ASN A 61 -4.41 -14.49 -7.97
C ASN A 61 -3.81 -15.65 -7.15
N ASP A 62 -4.60 -16.69 -6.85
CA ASP A 62 -4.11 -17.92 -6.21
C ASP A 62 -3.16 -18.67 -7.12
N ALA A 63 -3.53 -18.85 -8.40
CA ALA A 63 -2.68 -19.52 -9.39
C ALA A 63 -1.33 -18.82 -9.56
N MET A 64 -1.31 -17.49 -9.57
CA MET A 64 -0.07 -16.71 -9.61
C MET A 64 0.79 -16.90 -8.35
N THR A 65 0.16 -16.99 -7.16
CA THR A 65 0.87 -17.16 -5.89
C THR A 65 1.53 -18.55 -5.79
N SER A 66 0.86 -19.60 -6.28
CA SER A 66 1.31 -20.99 -6.16
C SER A 66 2.32 -21.44 -7.22
N SER A 67 2.68 -20.60 -8.20
CA SER A 67 3.48 -21.00 -9.38
C SER A 67 5.01 -20.86 -9.20
N GLY A 68 5.56 -21.35 -8.08
CA GLY A 68 7.00 -21.33 -7.81
C GLY A 68 7.55 -19.96 -7.40
N GLY A 69 6.68 -19.08 -6.92
CA GLY A 69 7.02 -17.71 -6.50
C GLY A 69 7.46 -16.81 -7.66
N MET A 70 8.10 -15.70 -7.32
CA MET A 70 8.48 -14.64 -8.28
C MET A 70 9.44 -15.14 -9.37
N ASP A 71 10.37 -16.02 -9.03
CA ASP A 71 11.38 -16.51 -9.97
C ASP A 71 10.76 -17.45 -11.02
N GLY A 72 9.84 -18.32 -10.62
CA GLY A 72 9.07 -19.15 -11.55
C GLY A 72 8.22 -18.31 -12.49
N MET A 73 7.52 -17.30 -11.95
CA MET A 73 6.72 -16.35 -12.71
C MET A 73 7.55 -15.56 -13.73
N ASN A 74 8.73 -15.08 -13.33
CA ASN A 74 9.65 -14.35 -14.21
C ASN A 74 10.20 -15.24 -15.34
N GLN A 75 10.58 -16.48 -15.04
CA GLN A 75 11.05 -17.43 -16.06
C GLN A 75 9.96 -17.74 -17.08
N LEU A 76 8.74 -18.03 -16.61
CA LEU A 76 7.60 -18.27 -17.49
C LEU A 76 7.28 -17.03 -18.34
N SER A 77 7.27 -15.84 -17.73
CA SER A 77 7.00 -14.58 -18.42
C SER A 77 7.99 -14.33 -19.57
N ARG A 78 9.24 -14.75 -19.42
CA ARG A 78 10.29 -14.67 -20.46
C ARG A 78 10.26 -15.78 -21.51
N SER A 79 9.39 -16.78 -21.36
CA SER A 79 9.35 -17.92 -22.27
C SER A 79 8.88 -17.54 -23.68
N SER A 80 9.32 -18.33 -24.66
CA SER A 80 8.84 -18.23 -26.05
C SER A 80 7.33 -18.47 -26.14
N LEU A 81 6.78 -19.31 -25.26
CA LEU A 81 5.35 -19.57 -25.18
C LEU A 81 4.56 -18.29 -24.86
N VAL A 82 4.97 -17.55 -23.83
CA VAL A 82 4.34 -16.25 -23.50
C VAL A 82 4.55 -15.26 -24.65
N THR A 83 5.74 -15.22 -25.25
CA THR A 83 5.99 -14.37 -26.43
C THR A 83 5.01 -14.66 -27.57
N GLU A 84 4.74 -15.93 -27.87
CA GLU A 84 3.81 -16.35 -28.92
C GLU A 84 2.36 -16.04 -28.56
N ARG A 85 1.91 -16.42 -27.35
CA ARG A 85 0.52 -16.22 -26.90
C ARG A 85 0.12 -14.75 -26.84
N THR A 86 1.04 -13.87 -26.48
CA THR A 86 0.75 -12.43 -26.32
C THR A 86 0.97 -11.62 -27.60
N MET A 87 1.53 -12.22 -28.65
CA MET A 87 1.97 -11.49 -29.86
C MET A 87 0.83 -10.71 -30.53
N GLU A 88 -0.29 -11.36 -30.81
CA GLU A 88 -1.45 -10.71 -31.44
C GLU A 88 -2.08 -9.65 -30.55
N SER A 89 -2.16 -9.91 -29.24
CA SER A 89 -2.73 -8.99 -28.26
C SER A 89 -1.88 -7.72 -28.11
N PHE A 90 -0.55 -7.83 -28.14
CA PHE A 90 0.32 -6.66 -28.16
C PHE A 90 0.36 -5.98 -29.54
N GLY A 91 0.23 -6.72 -30.63
CA GLY A 91 0.32 -6.18 -31.99
C GLY A 91 -0.81 -5.23 -32.39
N ILE A 92 -1.89 -5.17 -31.61
CA ILE A 92 -3.01 -4.25 -31.82
C ILE A 92 -2.94 -2.97 -30.98
N LEU A 93 -1.98 -2.87 -30.05
CA LEU A 93 -1.84 -1.76 -29.10
C LEU A 93 -0.80 -0.75 -29.58
N ASP A 94 -0.99 0.51 -29.20
CA ASP A 94 0.01 1.56 -29.42
C ASP A 94 1.08 1.52 -28.31
N VAL A 95 0.65 1.17 -27.08
CA VAL A 95 1.53 0.93 -25.93
C VAL A 95 1.19 -0.45 -25.34
N ALA A 96 2.21 -1.28 -25.14
CA ALA A 96 2.08 -2.59 -24.51
C ALA A 96 2.03 -2.45 -22.99
N GLY A 97 0.84 -2.59 -22.39
CA GLY A 97 0.69 -2.72 -20.94
C GLY A 97 1.06 -4.12 -20.47
N MET A 98 2.05 -4.21 -19.58
CA MET A 98 2.50 -5.48 -18.99
C MET A 98 2.09 -5.54 -17.51
N ASN A 99 1.21 -6.49 -17.18
CA ASN A 99 0.88 -6.80 -15.79
C ASN A 99 1.88 -7.81 -15.25
N TYR A 100 2.59 -7.45 -14.18
CA TYR A 100 3.61 -8.27 -13.50
C TYR A 100 4.67 -8.84 -14.45
N GLY A 101 4.99 -8.08 -15.51
CA GLY A 101 5.80 -8.53 -16.65
C GLY A 101 7.16 -7.84 -16.76
N ASP A 102 7.67 -7.25 -15.67
CA ASP A 102 8.91 -6.45 -15.69
C ASP A 102 10.14 -7.24 -16.20
N ALA A 103 10.16 -8.57 -16.01
CA ALA A 103 11.16 -9.47 -16.57
C ALA A 103 11.27 -9.41 -18.11
N ARG A 104 10.27 -8.85 -18.80
CA ARG A 104 10.27 -8.68 -20.26
C ARG A 104 10.78 -7.33 -20.72
N TYR A 105 10.98 -6.34 -19.85
CA TYR A 105 11.37 -4.97 -20.26
C TYR A 105 12.66 -4.94 -21.08
N GLU A 106 13.67 -5.71 -20.67
CA GLU A 106 14.93 -5.81 -21.41
C GLU A 106 14.81 -6.76 -22.61
N LEU A 107 14.15 -7.91 -22.43
CA LEU A 107 13.96 -8.93 -23.46
C LEU A 107 13.24 -8.37 -24.69
N ASP A 108 12.09 -7.74 -24.49
CA ASP A 108 11.30 -7.14 -25.57
C ASP A 108 12.04 -5.94 -26.18
N GLY A 109 12.96 -5.33 -25.43
CA GLY A 109 13.88 -4.35 -25.96
C GLY A 109 14.79 -4.85 -27.07
N VAL A 110 15.13 -6.14 -27.06
CA VAL A 110 15.93 -6.82 -28.08
C VAL A 110 15.02 -7.49 -29.11
N GLU A 111 14.02 -8.24 -28.66
CA GLU A 111 13.17 -9.06 -29.54
C GLU A 111 12.11 -8.23 -30.28
N ARG A 112 11.67 -7.11 -29.71
CA ARG A 112 10.58 -6.26 -30.20
C ARG A 112 10.96 -4.78 -30.06
N PRO A 113 12.04 -4.31 -30.72
CA PRO A 113 12.66 -3.01 -30.43
C PRO A 113 11.76 -1.78 -30.68
N ARG A 114 10.65 -1.94 -31.42
CA ARG A 114 9.66 -0.88 -31.67
C ARG A 114 8.50 -0.86 -30.66
N ARG A 115 8.44 -1.81 -29.73
CA ARG A 115 7.40 -1.89 -28.72
C ARG A 115 7.64 -0.84 -27.64
N ILE A 116 6.68 0.06 -27.47
CA ILE A 116 6.59 0.92 -26.29
C ILE A 116 5.88 0.14 -25.19
N ILE A 117 6.41 0.19 -23.97
CA ILE A 117 6.01 -0.64 -22.85
C ILE A 117 5.61 0.26 -21.68
N VAL A 118 4.56 -0.12 -20.97
CA VAL A 118 4.27 0.41 -19.64
C VAL A 118 4.04 -0.76 -18.70
N GLY A 119 4.60 -0.71 -17.48
CA GLY A 119 4.17 -1.59 -16.41
C GLY A 119 2.77 -1.21 -16.00
N SER A 120 1.75 -1.78 -16.61
CA SER A 120 0.35 -1.39 -16.38
C SER A 120 -0.18 -1.86 -15.03
N GLU A 121 0.49 -2.85 -14.42
CA GLU A 121 0.20 -3.34 -13.08
C GLU A 121 1.46 -4.02 -12.51
N THR A 122 1.96 -3.57 -11.36
CA THR A 122 3.17 -4.11 -10.74
C THR A 122 3.01 -4.34 -9.25
N TYR A 123 3.81 -5.24 -8.69
CA TYR A 123 3.78 -5.56 -7.26
C TYR A 123 4.33 -4.40 -6.40
N PRO A 124 3.70 -4.05 -5.27
CA PRO A 124 4.15 -3.02 -4.33
C PRO A 124 5.64 -3.02 -4.01
N ALA A 125 6.19 -4.18 -3.67
CA ALA A 125 7.58 -4.34 -3.27
C ALA A 125 8.60 -4.24 -4.41
N ARG A 126 8.15 -4.23 -5.67
CA ARG A 126 9.05 -4.28 -6.84
C ARG A 126 9.51 -2.91 -7.30
N ILE A 127 8.96 -1.81 -6.80
CA ILE A 127 9.24 -0.48 -7.36
C ILE A 127 10.74 -0.11 -7.29
N ALA A 128 11.47 -0.52 -6.24
CA ALA A 128 12.92 -0.33 -6.14
C ALA A 128 13.71 -1.05 -7.25
N HIS A 129 13.17 -2.16 -7.78
CA HIS A 129 13.74 -2.87 -8.92
C HIS A 129 13.24 -2.32 -10.26
N ASN A 130 11.95 -2.04 -10.37
CA ASN A 130 11.31 -1.63 -11.61
C ASN A 130 11.71 -0.21 -12.03
N TRP A 131 11.80 0.73 -11.08
CA TRP A 131 12.04 2.13 -11.40
C TRP A 131 13.40 2.36 -12.09
N PRO A 132 14.52 1.75 -11.65
CA PRO A 132 15.76 1.77 -12.41
C PRO A 132 15.62 1.25 -13.85
N LEU A 133 14.79 0.22 -14.09
CA LEU A 133 14.52 -0.29 -15.44
C LEU A 133 13.74 0.73 -16.28
N VAL A 134 12.74 1.39 -15.70
CA VAL A 134 11.98 2.47 -16.35
C VAL A 134 12.93 3.60 -16.76
N LEU A 135 13.81 4.04 -15.86
CA LEU A 135 14.78 5.11 -16.13
C LEU A 135 15.84 4.71 -17.16
N LYS A 136 16.30 3.44 -17.13
CA LYS A 136 17.32 2.91 -18.03
C LYS A 136 16.82 2.73 -19.46
N HIS A 137 15.56 2.35 -19.65
CA HIS A 137 15.00 1.96 -20.95
C HIS A 137 13.94 2.96 -21.41
N THR A 138 14.29 3.87 -22.32
CA THR A 138 13.38 4.93 -22.83
C THR A 138 12.08 4.46 -23.46
N ARG A 139 11.99 3.18 -23.83
CA ARG A 139 10.76 2.52 -24.32
C ARG A 139 9.81 2.09 -23.21
N VAL A 140 10.29 1.97 -21.97
CA VAL A 140 9.48 1.68 -20.80
C VAL A 140 9.07 3.02 -20.21
N ILE A 141 7.82 3.41 -20.44
CA ILE A 141 7.37 4.80 -20.22
C ILE A 141 6.76 5.03 -18.84
N GLY A 142 6.67 4.00 -18.00
CA GLY A 142 6.13 4.13 -16.65
C GLY A 142 5.83 2.80 -15.96
N ASP A 143 5.36 2.92 -14.72
CA ASP A 143 4.99 1.83 -13.81
C ASP A 143 3.73 2.24 -13.03
N PHE A 144 2.77 1.33 -12.94
CA PHE A 144 1.54 1.46 -12.15
C PHE A 144 1.55 0.38 -11.08
N THR A 145 1.95 0.76 -9.87
CA THR A 145 1.92 -0.13 -8.71
C THR A 145 0.49 -0.41 -8.26
N TRP A 146 0.19 -1.68 -8.00
CA TRP A 146 -1.07 -2.11 -7.39
C TRP A 146 -1.00 -2.04 -5.86
N THR A 147 -1.57 -1.06 -5.17
CA THR A 147 -2.41 0.05 -5.65
C THR A 147 -2.03 1.35 -4.92
N GLY A 148 -2.35 2.50 -5.52
CA GLY A 148 -2.19 3.80 -4.85
C GLY A 148 -3.13 3.98 -3.64
N TRP A 149 -4.37 3.52 -3.74
CA TRP A 149 -5.38 3.63 -2.67
C TRP A 149 -5.94 2.24 -2.36
N ASP A 150 -6.07 1.92 -1.09
CA ASP A 150 -6.64 0.65 -0.65
C ASP A 150 -8.15 0.58 -0.98
N TYR A 151 -8.71 -0.62 -1.05
CA TYR A 151 -10.09 -0.80 -1.48
C TYR A 151 -10.78 -1.95 -0.76
N ILE A 152 -12.12 -1.92 -0.83
CA ILE A 152 -13.01 -2.97 -0.30
C ILE A 152 -13.10 -4.10 -1.32
N GLY A 153 -13.01 -5.36 -0.86
CA GLY A 153 -12.96 -6.55 -1.71
C GLY A 153 -11.55 -7.08 -1.90
N GLU A 154 -11.41 -8.12 -2.73
CA GLU A 154 -10.17 -8.93 -2.86
C GLU A 154 -9.49 -9.14 -1.51
N VAL A 155 -10.29 -9.66 -0.58
CA VAL A 155 -10.06 -9.50 0.84
C VAL A 155 -8.74 -10.12 1.25
N GLY A 156 -7.83 -9.30 1.78
CA GLY A 156 -6.58 -9.76 2.37
C GLY A 156 -5.45 -10.12 1.40
N ILE A 157 -5.56 -9.84 0.10
CA ILE A 157 -4.46 -10.15 -0.85
C ILE A 157 -3.13 -9.48 -0.45
N GLY A 158 -3.19 -8.31 0.20
CA GLY A 158 -2.06 -7.54 0.72
C GLY A 158 -1.77 -7.79 2.21
N ARG A 159 -2.48 -8.71 2.86
CA ARG A 159 -2.29 -9.01 4.29
C ARG A 159 -0.94 -9.71 4.52
N PRO A 160 -0.07 -9.18 5.39
CA PRO A 160 1.07 -9.95 5.87
C PRO A 160 0.58 -11.12 6.73
N ARG A 161 1.16 -12.29 6.54
CA ARG A 161 0.89 -13.50 7.33
C ARG A 161 2.11 -13.84 8.16
N TYR A 162 1.93 -14.54 9.27
CA TYR A 162 3.04 -14.94 10.15
C TYR A 162 3.11 -16.45 10.34
N GLU A 163 4.28 -16.91 10.79
CA GLU A 163 4.52 -18.30 11.17
C GLU A 163 3.41 -18.85 12.08
N GLY A 164 2.75 -19.92 11.63
CA GLY A 164 1.62 -20.55 12.31
C GLY A 164 0.23 -20.09 11.85
N GLU A 165 0.12 -19.15 10.92
CA GLU A 165 -1.14 -18.72 10.32
C GLU A 165 -1.44 -19.42 8.99
N SER A 166 -2.72 -19.41 8.59
CA SER A 166 -3.15 -19.88 7.26
C SER A 166 -2.43 -19.08 6.17
N LEU A 167 -1.92 -19.80 5.15
CA LEU A 167 -1.28 -19.22 3.97
C LEU A 167 -2.28 -18.91 2.84
N GLU A 168 -3.57 -19.12 3.07
CA GLU A 168 -4.62 -18.72 2.14
C GLU A 168 -4.49 -17.26 1.75
N LEU A 169 -4.68 -16.98 0.45
CA LEU A 169 -4.56 -15.64 -0.09
C LEU A 169 -5.68 -14.76 0.43
N GLU A 170 -6.92 -15.25 0.33
CA GLU A 170 -8.09 -14.56 0.82
C GLU A 170 -8.18 -14.63 2.34
N ALA A 171 -8.52 -13.50 2.94
CA ALA A 171 -8.77 -13.44 4.37
C ALA A 171 -10.20 -13.89 4.70
N PRO A 172 -10.40 -14.63 5.81
CA PRO A 172 -11.74 -14.98 6.25
C PRO A 172 -12.52 -13.74 6.72
N TYR A 173 -13.85 -13.85 6.70
CA TYR A 173 -14.74 -12.92 7.39
C TYR A 173 -14.28 -12.71 8.85
N PRO A 174 -14.29 -11.48 9.40
CA PRO A 174 -14.89 -10.25 8.88
C PRO A 174 -13.93 -9.35 8.07
N TRP A 175 -12.89 -9.90 7.45
CA TRP A 175 -11.97 -9.10 6.67
C TRP A 175 -12.65 -8.51 5.41
N LEU A 176 -12.47 -7.21 5.16
CA LEU A 176 -13.16 -6.50 4.07
C LEU A 176 -12.24 -5.76 3.09
N LEU A 177 -10.96 -5.56 3.42
CA LEU A 177 -10.02 -4.75 2.61
C LEU A 177 -9.01 -5.60 1.85
N ALA A 178 -8.54 -5.12 0.70
CA ALA A 178 -7.41 -5.74 0.00
C ALA A 178 -6.10 -5.64 0.80
N TRP A 179 -5.90 -4.52 1.51
CA TRP A 179 -4.74 -4.24 2.36
C TRP A 179 -3.42 -4.05 1.60
N CYS A 180 -3.47 -3.71 0.31
CA CYS A 180 -2.30 -3.53 -0.56
C CYS A 180 -2.06 -2.07 -1.00
N GLY A 181 -2.90 -1.13 -0.56
CA GLY A 181 -2.76 0.29 -0.88
C GLY A 181 -1.60 1.02 -0.20
N ASP A 182 -1.02 1.99 -0.91
CA ASP A 182 -0.10 2.97 -0.33
C ASP A 182 -0.81 3.95 0.61
N ILE A 183 -2.07 4.24 0.32
CA ILE A 183 -2.97 5.07 1.10
C ILE A 183 -4.09 4.15 1.59
N ASP A 184 -4.42 4.18 2.87
CA ASP A 184 -5.54 3.39 3.39
C ASP A 184 -6.90 3.96 2.96
N ILE A 185 -7.98 3.22 3.18
CA ILE A 185 -9.33 3.65 2.76
C ILE A 185 -9.79 4.98 3.37
N THR A 186 -9.12 5.46 4.42
CA THR A 186 -9.41 6.75 5.06
C THR A 186 -8.53 7.90 4.57
N GLY A 187 -7.64 7.66 3.60
CA GLY A 187 -6.77 8.69 3.02
C GLY A 187 -5.44 8.87 3.74
N TYR A 188 -5.09 8.00 4.68
CA TYR A 188 -3.83 8.10 5.39
C TYR A 188 -2.71 7.32 4.66
N ARG A 189 -1.55 7.96 4.55
CA ARG A 189 -0.37 7.38 3.91
C ARG A 189 0.23 6.27 4.77
N ARG A 190 0.31 5.06 4.24
CA ARG A 190 1.04 3.93 4.82
C ARG A 190 2.54 4.03 4.52
N PRO A 191 3.41 3.30 5.25
CA PRO A 191 4.86 3.29 5.00
C PRO A 191 5.27 3.05 3.54
N ALA A 192 4.54 2.18 2.83
CA ALA A 192 4.75 1.93 1.40
C ALA A 192 4.72 3.22 0.56
N SER A 193 3.83 4.17 0.87
CA SER A 193 3.75 5.47 0.20
C SER A 193 5.04 6.27 0.31
N TYR A 194 5.66 6.31 1.49
CA TYR A 194 6.91 7.04 1.72
C TYR A 194 8.10 6.35 1.09
N PHE A 195 8.14 5.01 1.12
CA PHE A 195 9.14 4.24 0.40
C PHE A 195 9.17 4.61 -1.09
N ARG A 196 8.01 4.68 -1.73
CA ARG A 196 7.91 4.99 -3.16
C ARG A 196 8.17 6.44 -3.49
N GLU A 197 7.78 7.36 -2.62
CA GLU A 197 8.18 8.78 -2.71
C GLU A 197 9.72 8.92 -2.74
N ILE A 198 10.43 8.12 -1.94
CA ILE A 198 11.90 8.06 -1.93
C ILE A 198 12.44 7.44 -3.22
N VAL A 199 11.90 6.29 -3.67
CA VAL A 199 12.34 5.63 -4.93
C VAL A 199 12.15 6.54 -6.15
N PHE A 200 11.09 7.35 -6.16
CA PHE A 200 10.84 8.34 -7.21
C PHE A 200 11.70 9.60 -7.09
N GLY A 201 12.52 9.73 -6.05
CA GLY A 201 13.36 10.91 -5.82
C GLY A 201 12.57 12.16 -5.41
N LEU A 202 11.34 11.99 -4.93
CA LEU A 202 10.46 13.09 -4.48
C LEU A 202 10.68 13.42 -2.99
N ARG A 203 11.34 12.54 -2.25
CA ARG A 203 11.72 12.72 -0.85
C ARG A 203 13.19 12.43 -0.63
N THR A 204 13.89 13.34 0.05
CA THR A 204 15.31 13.18 0.42
C THR A 204 15.52 12.74 1.86
N SER A 205 14.63 13.11 2.79
CA SER A 205 14.75 12.66 4.18
C SER A 205 14.43 11.18 4.32
N PRO A 206 15.13 10.43 5.20
CA PRO A 206 14.78 9.05 5.50
C PRO A 206 13.36 8.95 6.07
N TYR A 207 12.77 7.76 6.02
CA TYR A 207 11.49 7.45 6.66
C TYR A 207 11.63 6.26 7.62
N ILE A 208 11.24 6.45 8.87
CA ILE A 208 11.26 5.39 9.88
C ILE A 208 9.91 4.66 9.86
N SER A 209 9.95 3.34 9.75
CA SER A 209 8.82 2.45 9.96
C SER A 209 9.22 1.31 10.89
N VAL A 210 8.33 0.87 11.77
CA VAL A 210 8.63 -0.14 12.78
C VAL A 210 7.62 -1.26 12.68
N ARG A 211 8.07 -2.51 12.61
CA ARG A 211 7.18 -3.68 12.63
C ARG A 211 6.51 -3.78 14.00
N SER A 212 5.28 -4.26 14.03
CA SER A 212 4.53 -4.34 15.29
C SER A 212 5.28 -5.21 16.30
N PRO A 213 5.60 -4.71 17.51
CA PRO A 213 6.21 -5.54 18.54
C PRO A 213 5.31 -6.70 18.98
N ALA A 214 3.99 -6.58 18.78
CA ALA A 214 3.00 -7.59 19.16
C ALA A 214 3.15 -8.92 18.40
N VAL A 215 3.79 -8.92 17.22
CA VAL A 215 4.09 -10.17 16.48
C VAL A 215 5.45 -10.76 16.86
N GLY A 216 6.22 -10.08 17.72
CA GLY A 216 7.55 -10.48 18.14
C GLY A 216 8.49 -10.72 16.96
N GLN A 217 9.27 -11.80 17.03
CA GLN A 217 10.19 -12.23 15.98
C GLN A 217 9.61 -13.30 15.05
N ARG A 218 8.27 -13.48 15.02
CA ARG A 218 7.65 -14.46 14.11
C ARG A 218 8.03 -14.14 12.67
N ALA A 219 8.40 -15.17 11.91
CA ALA A 219 8.71 -15.00 10.51
C ALA A 219 7.46 -14.49 9.76
N GLN A 220 7.64 -13.43 8.97
CA GLN A 220 6.57 -12.82 8.17
C GLN A 220 6.62 -13.38 6.75
N PHE A 221 5.49 -13.89 6.29
CA PHE A 221 5.22 -14.29 4.92
C PHE A 221 4.47 -13.17 4.20
N ARG A 222 5.03 -12.68 3.09
CA ARG A 222 4.44 -11.63 2.26
C ARG A 222 4.08 -12.19 0.89
N GLY A 223 2.80 -12.13 0.54
CA GLY A 223 2.37 -12.31 -0.85
C GLY A 223 2.88 -11.19 -1.74
N GLY A 224 2.73 -11.32 -3.06
CA GLY A 224 3.22 -10.32 -4.02
C GLY A 224 2.65 -8.92 -3.80
N TRP A 225 1.41 -8.82 -3.30
CA TRP A 225 0.71 -7.57 -2.99
C TRP A 225 0.90 -7.07 -1.56
N ALA A 226 1.56 -7.84 -0.70
CA ALA A 226 1.70 -7.49 0.70
C ALA A 226 2.89 -6.55 0.94
N TRP A 227 2.64 -5.51 1.74
CA TRP A 227 3.70 -4.77 2.42
C TRP A 227 3.95 -5.36 3.81
N THR A 228 4.95 -4.84 4.53
CA THR A 228 5.08 -5.14 5.96
C THR A 228 3.91 -4.53 6.73
N ASP A 229 3.60 -5.08 7.90
CA ASP A 229 2.62 -4.56 8.85
C ASP A 229 3.08 -3.28 9.56
N SER A 230 4.30 -2.82 9.24
CA SER A 230 4.99 -1.74 9.91
C SER A 230 4.23 -0.42 9.93
N GLN A 231 4.60 0.44 10.87
CA GLN A 231 4.03 1.76 11.09
C GLN A 231 5.13 2.78 11.38
N GLY A 232 5.00 4.00 10.88
CA GLY A 232 5.87 5.12 11.28
C GLY A 232 5.53 5.64 12.68
N SER A 233 5.72 4.81 13.70
CA SER A 233 5.35 5.09 15.09
C SER A 233 6.38 4.53 16.07
N TRP A 234 6.52 5.21 17.21
CA TRP A 234 7.27 4.76 18.39
C TRP A 234 6.40 4.75 19.66
N THR A 235 5.08 4.84 19.52
CA THR A 235 4.11 4.82 20.63
C THR A 235 3.65 3.39 20.95
N TRP A 236 4.57 2.42 20.92
CA TRP A 236 4.21 1.02 21.07
C TRP A 236 3.87 0.69 22.52
N ASP A 237 2.84 -0.14 22.70
CA ASP A 237 2.54 -0.80 23.97
C ASP A 237 3.31 -2.12 24.03
N ALA A 238 4.61 -1.99 24.32
CA ALA A 238 5.54 -3.11 24.39
C ALA A 238 6.40 -2.98 25.64
N GLU A 239 6.81 -4.12 26.21
CA GLU A 239 7.73 -4.14 27.33
C GLU A 239 9.09 -3.57 26.93
N GLU A 240 9.74 -2.83 27.83
CA GLU A 240 11.13 -2.41 27.63
C GLU A 240 12.03 -3.63 27.43
N GLY A 241 12.92 -3.55 26.43
CA GLY A 241 13.76 -4.67 26.01
C GLY A 241 13.11 -5.60 24.99
N ALA A 242 11.83 -5.42 24.65
CA ALA A 242 11.21 -6.18 23.57
C ALA A 242 11.98 -5.96 22.25
N LYS A 243 12.26 -7.05 21.54
CA LYS A 243 12.99 -6.98 20.26
C LYS A 243 12.06 -6.51 19.15
N VAL A 244 12.41 -5.41 18.51
CA VAL A 244 11.65 -4.78 17.43
C VAL A 244 12.53 -4.60 16.20
N VAL A 245 11.91 -4.74 15.02
CA VAL A 245 12.61 -4.49 13.75
C VAL A 245 12.21 -3.11 13.25
N VAL A 246 13.20 -2.22 13.16
CA VAL A 246 13.08 -0.89 12.56
C VAL A 246 13.52 -0.97 11.09
N GLU A 247 12.63 -0.55 10.20
CA GLU A 247 12.87 -0.37 8.78
C GLU A 247 13.06 1.12 8.50
N VAL A 248 14.25 1.52 8.06
CA VAL A 248 14.47 2.88 7.58
C VAL A 248 14.55 2.88 6.07
N TYR A 249 13.63 3.61 5.43
CA TYR A 249 13.64 3.82 3.99
C TYR A 249 14.50 5.05 3.67
N SER A 250 15.47 4.93 2.77
CA SER A 250 16.30 6.06 2.33
C SER A 250 16.93 5.84 0.95
N ALA A 251 17.09 6.94 0.19
CA ALA A 251 17.88 6.99 -1.04
C ALA A 251 19.37 7.25 -0.78
N ASP A 252 19.74 7.61 0.46
CA ASP A 252 21.13 7.85 0.87
C ASP A 252 21.98 6.58 0.87
N GLU A 253 23.30 6.75 0.78
CA GLU A 253 24.27 5.66 0.83
C GLU A 253 24.21 4.89 2.15
N GLU A 254 23.99 5.61 3.26
CA GLU A 254 23.95 5.06 4.61
C GLU A 254 22.89 5.76 5.47
N VAL A 255 22.38 5.04 6.46
CA VAL A 255 21.55 5.57 7.54
C VAL A 255 22.22 5.27 8.87
N GLU A 256 22.27 6.28 9.73
CA GLU A 256 22.55 6.14 11.17
C GLU A 256 21.23 6.18 11.95
N LEU A 257 21.03 5.23 12.86
CA LEU A 257 19.87 5.21 13.75
C LEU A 257 20.31 5.60 15.17
N LEU A 258 19.57 6.50 15.80
CA LEU A 258 19.84 7.02 17.13
C LEU A 258 18.62 6.79 18.02
N LEU A 259 18.83 6.40 19.28
CA LEU A 259 17.81 6.37 20.33
C LEU A 259 18.25 7.28 21.46
N ASP A 260 17.47 8.32 21.75
CA ASP A 260 17.80 9.40 22.70
C ASP A 260 19.21 9.97 22.49
N GLY A 261 19.60 10.13 21.22
CA GLY A 261 20.91 10.62 20.80
C GLY A 261 22.05 9.61 20.87
N CYS A 262 21.82 8.40 21.41
CA CYS A 262 22.79 7.32 21.39
C CYS A 262 22.72 6.54 20.06
N SER A 263 23.86 6.39 19.38
CA SER A 263 23.91 5.64 18.13
C SER A 263 23.66 4.14 18.34
N LEU A 264 22.65 3.62 17.64
CA LEU A 264 22.35 2.20 17.48
C LEU A 264 23.12 1.59 16.30
N GLY A 265 23.92 2.41 15.61
CA GLY A 265 24.81 2.01 14.53
C GLY A 265 24.39 2.53 13.16
N HIS A 266 25.20 2.16 12.19
CA HIS A 266 25.05 2.55 10.79
C HIS A 266 24.69 1.33 9.94
N ARG A 267 23.89 1.56 8.90
CA ARG A 267 23.52 0.54 7.91
C ARG A 267 23.52 1.14 6.51
N PRO A 268 24.04 0.43 5.51
CA PRO A 268 23.95 0.88 4.14
C PRO A 268 22.48 0.91 3.69
N ALA A 269 22.16 1.88 2.83
CA ALA A 269 20.83 2.09 2.27
C ALA A 269 20.94 2.43 0.76
N GLY A 270 19.93 3.10 0.21
CA GLY A 270 19.95 3.57 -1.17
C GLY A 270 19.69 2.48 -2.21
N PRO A 271 19.82 2.80 -3.51
CA PRO A 271 19.41 1.92 -4.60
C PRO A 271 20.05 0.53 -4.57
N GLU A 272 21.35 0.46 -4.24
CA GLU A 272 22.11 -0.80 -4.17
C GLU A 272 21.66 -1.73 -3.03
N HIS A 273 20.97 -1.19 -2.02
CA HIS A 273 20.43 -1.92 -0.88
C HIS A 273 18.89 -1.91 -0.87
N GLY A 274 18.26 -1.69 -2.02
CA GLY A 274 16.80 -1.70 -2.15
C GLY A 274 16.10 -0.61 -1.33
N TYR A 275 16.80 0.50 -1.08
CA TYR A 275 16.32 1.68 -0.34
C TYR A 275 15.94 1.39 1.12
N THR A 276 16.31 0.24 1.70
CA THR A 276 15.88 -0.16 3.05
C THR A 276 17.07 -0.58 3.90
N ALA A 277 17.23 0.07 5.05
CA ALA A 277 18.12 -0.34 6.13
C ALA A 277 17.31 -0.98 7.27
N LEU A 278 17.72 -2.16 7.73
CA LEU A 278 17.08 -2.88 8.84
C LEU A 278 17.92 -2.82 10.11
N PHE A 279 17.27 -2.53 11.23
CA PHE A 279 17.88 -2.50 12.56
C PHE A 279 17.06 -3.37 13.50
N ASP A 280 17.73 -4.30 14.18
CA ASP A 280 17.18 -4.98 15.35
C ASP A 280 17.44 -4.11 16.58
N VAL A 281 16.37 -3.66 17.22
CA VAL A 281 16.41 -2.70 18.34
C VAL A 281 15.72 -3.32 19.54
N GLU A 282 16.28 -3.10 20.73
CA GLU A 282 15.57 -3.35 22.00
C GLU A 282 14.72 -2.11 22.30
N TYR A 283 13.40 -2.29 22.35
CA TYR A 283 12.46 -1.19 22.55
C TYR A 283 12.70 -0.52 23.89
N GLN A 284 12.84 0.81 23.87
CA GLN A 284 12.78 1.66 25.05
C GLN A 284 11.98 2.91 24.68
N PRO A 285 11.08 3.39 25.57
CA PRO A 285 10.47 4.71 25.41
C PRO A 285 11.55 5.78 25.26
N GLY A 286 11.34 6.72 24.34
CA GLY A 286 12.33 7.71 23.95
C GLY A 286 12.04 8.32 22.59
N GLU A 287 13.03 8.95 22.00
CA GLU A 287 13.02 9.45 20.63
C GLU A 287 13.95 8.64 19.74
N LEU A 288 13.40 8.08 18.66
CA LEU A 288 14.14 7.38 17.64
C LEU A 288 14.37 8.32 16.44
N VAL A 289 15.62 8.53 16.06
CA VAL A 289 16.02 9.43 14.96
C VAL A 289 16.81 8.65 13.92
N ALA A 290 16.41 8.75 12.66
CA ALA A 290 17.17 8.25 11.52
C ALA A 290 17.82 9.41 10.80
N VAL A 291 19.12 9.31 10.55
CA VAL A 291 19.93 10.31 9.84
C VAL A 291 20.45 9.69 8.56
N GLY A 292 20.01 10.23 7.42
CA GLY A 292 20.49 9.85 6.10
C GLY A 292 21.83 10.51 5.80
N ARG A 293 22.78 9.75 5.24
CA ARG A 293 24.13 10.21 4.93
C ARG A 293 24.58 9.79 3.53
N SER A 294 25.12 10.74 2.78
CA SER A 294 25.74 10.50 1.47
C SER A 294 27.09 11.23 1.41
N GLY A 295 28.16 10.53 1.03
CA GLY A 295 29.53 11.08 1.08
C GLY A 295 29.99 11.48 2.49
N GLY A 296 29.46 10.83 3.53
CA GLY A 296 29.73 11.13 4.94
C GLY A 296 29.00 12.36 5.50
N LEU A 297 28.25 13.09 4.67
CA LEU A 297 27.48 14.26 5.09
C LEU A 297 26.03 13.90 5.35
N GLU A 298 25.43 14.54 6.34
CA GLU A 298 23.99 14.43 6.58
C GLU A 298 23.20 15.12 5.44
N THR A 299 22.23 14.40 4.89
CA THR A 299 21.34 14.87 3.82
C THR A 299 19.92 15.12 4.31
N GLY A 300 19.52 14.46 5.39
CA GLY A 300 18.22 14.63 6.02
C GLY A 300 18.03 13.74 7.25
N ARG A 301 16.98 14.00 8.01
CA ARG A 301 16.60 13.19 9.17
C ARG A 301 15.09 13.10 9.37
N MET A 302 14.67 12.07 10.09
CA MET A 302 13.31 11.90 10.60
C MET A 302 13.38 11.46 12.07
N ALA A 303 12.43 11.92 12.88
CA ALA A 303 12.28 11.51 14.26
C ALA A 303 10.87 10.99 14.52
N ILE A 304 10.75 9.96 15.37
CA ILE A 304 9.50 9.48 15.95
C ILE A 304 9.72 9.29 17.46
N ALA A 305 8.69 9.52 18.26
CA ALA A 305 8.82 9.51 19.72
C ALA A 305 7.76 8.63 20.39
N SER A 306 8.08 8.13 21.57
CA SER A 306 7.12 7.45 22.43
C SER A 306 6.12 8.44 23.01
N ARG A 307 5.02 7.90 23.55
CA ARG A 307 3.95 8.66 24.20
C ARG A 307 4.49 9.61 25.28
N ARG A 308 3.92 10.81 25.35
CA ARG A 308 4.13 11.81 26.39
C ARG A 308 2.80 12.32 26.94
N GLY A 309 2.53 12.01 28.21
CA GLY A 309 1.33 12.48 28.91
C GLY A 309 0.06 11.74 28.50
N ASP A 310 -1.08 12.37 28.79
CA ASP A 310 -2.39 11.75 28.65
C ASP A 310 -2.90 11.75 27.21
N ALA A 311 -3.78 10.80 26.90
CA ALA A 311 -4.40 10.67 25.58
C ALA A 311 -5.61 11.61 25.44
N SER A 312 -5.83 12.12 24.23
CA SER A 312 -6.96 12.98 23.90
C SER A 312 -7.43 12.76 22.46
N LEU A 313 -8.72 13.00 22.22
CA LEU A 313 -9.26 13.07 20.87
C LEU A 313 -8.84 14.39 20.20
N ARG A 314 -8.43 14.33 18.94
CA ARG A 314 -8.14 15.51 18.11
C ARG A 314 -8.87 15.42 16.78
N LEU A 315 -9.66 16.43 16.46
CA LEU A 315 -10.33 16.58 15.17
C LEU A 315 -9.49 17.54 14.32
N ARG A 316 -9.05 17.11 13.13
CA ARG A 316 -8.25 17.92 12.21
C ARG A 316 -8.90 17.97 10.82
N PRO A 317 -9.92 18.82 10.60
CA PRO A 317 -10.55 18.94 9.30
C PRO A 317 -9.54 19.24 8.20
N GLU A 318 -9.68 18.59 7.04
CA GLU A 318 -8.86 18.92 5.87
C GLU A 318 -9.12 20.36 5.38
N ARG A 319 -10.33 20.86 5.64
CA ARG A 319 -10.78 22.21 5.36
C ARG A 319 -11.74 22.67 6.45
N GLU A 320 -11.58 23.90 6.89
CA GLU A 320 -12.49 24.54 7.86
C GLU A 320 -13.74 25.12 7.19
N SER A 321 -13.78 25.22 5.85
CA SER A 321 -14.94 25.72 5.13
C SER A 321 -15.15 25.06 3.77
N VAL A 322 -16.39 25.07 3.29
CA VAL A 322 -16.78 24.61 1.96
C VAL A 322 -17.97 25.42 1.42
N SER A 323 -17.95 25.73 0.12
CA SER A 323 -19.11 26.31 -0.55
C SER A 323 -20.21 25.26 -0.76
N LEU A 324 -21.46 25.63 -0.51
CA LEU A 324 -22.60 24.73 -0.69
C LEU A 324 -22.82 24.41 -2.19
N HIS A 325 -22.64 23.15 -2.56
CA HIS A 325 -22.94 22.63 -3.91
C HIS A 325 -23.25 21.12 -3.84
N PRO A 326 -23.91 20.54 -4.88
CA PRO A 326 -24.08 19.10 -4.97
C PRO A 326 -22.73 18.39 -4.93
N GLY A 327 -22.57 17.45 -3.99
CA GLY A 327 -21.30 16.73 -3.78
C GLY A 327 -20.32 17.41 -2.82
N ALA A 328 -20.66 18.54 -2.21
CA ALA A 328 -19.86 19.14 -1.15
C ALA A 328 -19.70 18.16 0.02
N LEU A 329 -18.46 17.93 0.45
CA LEU A 329 -18.09 17.10 1.59
C LEU A 329 -17.01 17.82 2.41
N LEU A 330 -17.06 17.62 3.72
CA LEU A 330 -16.05 18.03 4.69
C LEU A 330 -15.47 16.76 5.31
N TYR A 331 -14.16 16.57 5.16
CA TYR A 331 -13.43 15.44 5.70
C TYR A 331 -12.80 15.85 7.03
N VAL A 332 -13.16 15.13 8.10
CA VAL A 332 -12.73 15.41 9.46
C VAL A 332 -12.02 14.19 10.03
N PRO A 333 -10.70 14.06 9.77
CA PRO A 333 -9.84 13.13 10.50
C PRO A 333 -9.98 13.27 12.01
N ILE A 334 -10.09 12.14 12.70
CA ILE A 334 -10.13 12.02 14.15
C ILE A 334 -8.94 11.15 14.58
N GLU A 335 -8.11 11.69 15.46
CA GLU A 335 -6.90 11.04 15.97
C GLU A 335 -6.96 10.92 17.49
N ILE A 336 -6.43 9.83 18.02
CA ILE A 336 -6.09 9.69 19.44
C ILE A 336 -4.61 10.05 19.56
N ALA A 337 -4.33 11.15 20.24
CA ALA A 337 -2.99 11.68 20.35
C ALA A 337 -2.69 12.10 21.79
N ASP A 338 -1.41 12.05 22.12
CA ASP A 338 -0.94 12.51 23.43
C ASP A 338 -0.88 14.05 23.52
N GLU A 339 -0.37 14.58 24.64
CA GLU A 339 -0.24 16.03 24.86
C GLU A 339 0.68 16.71 23.83
N SER A 340 1.72 16.01 23.37
CA SER A 340 2.65 16.50 22.34
C SER A 340 2.07 16.45 20.92
N GLY A 341 0.92 15.79 20.75
CA GLY A 341 0.28 15.59 19.46
C GLY A 341 0.81 14.39 18.68
N THR A 342 1.53 13.49 19.34
CA THR A 342 1.97 12.23 18.78
C THR A 342 0.79 11.26 18.71
N LEU A 343 0.55 10.70 17.53
CA LEU A 343 -0.51 9.72 17.30
C LEU A 343 -0.23 8.44 18.09
N LEU A 344 -1.21 7.99 18.87
CA LEU A 344 -1.12 6.76 19.66
C LEU A 344 -1.62 5.57 18.85
N THR A 345 -0.70 4.91 18.13
CA THR A 345 -1.06 3.86 17.15
C THR A 345 -1.47 2.52 17.75
N THR A 346 -1.41 2.36 19.07
CA THR A 346 -1.84 1.15 19.79
C THR A 346 -3.13 1.35 20.56
N GLU A 347 -3.64 2.58 20.64
CA GLU A 347 -4.90 2.87 21.31
C GLU A 347 -6.05 2.79 20.31
N ASP A 348 -6.92 1.80 20.49
CA ASP A 348 -8.15 1.68 19.73
C ASP A 348 -9.38 1.71 20.62
N VAL A 349 -10.22 2.73 20.45
CA VAL A 349 -11.43 2.97 21.26
C VAL A 349 -12.65 3.16 20.39
N GLN A 350 -13.84 2.95 20.97
CA GLN A 350 -15.10 3.31 20.32
C GLN A 350 -15.27 4.83 20.35
N VAL A 351 -15.36 5.47 19.19
CA VAL A 351 -15.61 6.91 19.08
C VAL A 351 -17.02 7.13 18.58
N THR A 352 -17.76 8.04 19.22
CA THR A 352 -19.09 8.50 18.78
C THR A 352 -18.98 9.93 18.28
N VAL A 353 -19.56 10.22 17.12
CA VAL A 353 -19.55 11.53 16.48
C VAL A 353 -20.97 12.10 16.43
N THR A 354 -21.10 13.37 16.81
CA THR A 354 -22.32 14.16 16.62
C THR A 354 -22.05 15.33 15.68
N VAL A 355 -23.04 15.62 14.83
CA VAL A 355 -23.01 16.73 13.88
C VAL A 355 -24.23 17.60 14.15
N GLU A 356 -24.00 18.88 14.43
CA GLU A 356 -25.01 19.89 14.69
C GLU A 356 -24.92 21.02 13.65
N GLY A 357 -26.06 21.62 13.31
CA GLY A 357 -26.15 22.64 12.26
C GLY A 357 -26.66 22.07 10.93
N PRO A 358 -26.51 22.81 9.82
CA PRO A 358 -27.08 22.47 8.51
C PRO A 358 -26.21 21.45 7.77
N ALA A 359 -25.97 20.29 8.38
CA ALA A 359 -25.21 19.18 7.81
C ALA A 359 -25.63 17.84 8.40
N VAL A 360 -25.19 16.75 7.78
CA VAL A 360 -25.37 15.37 8.25
C VAL A 360 -24.03 14.63 8.26
N LEU A 361 -23.87 13.70 9.20
CA LEU A 361 -22.79 12.73 9.15
C LEU A 361 -23.06 11.75 7.99
N GLN A 362 -22.28 11.86 6.93
CA GLN A 362 -22.42 11.04 5.73
C GLN A 362 -21.76 9.67 5.88
N ALA A 363 -20.62 9.62 6.60
CA ALA A 363 -19.96 8.38 6.97
C ALA A 363 -19.05 8.58 8.19
N LEU A 364 -18.79 7.51 8.92
CA LEU A 364 -17.78 7.41 9.97
C LEU A 364 -17.10 6.05 9.87
N GLY A 365 -15.78 6.02 9.80
CA GLY A 365 -15.05 4.77 9.67
C GLY A 365 -13.58 4.87 10.03
N SER A 366 -12.96 3.72 10.25
CA SER A 366 -11.51 3.56 10.33
C SER A 366 -11.01 2.63 9.22
N ALA A 367 -9.70 2.54 9.04
CA ALA A 367 -9.09 1.60 8.10
C ALA A 367 -8.94 0.18 8.67
N ARG A 368 -9.71 -0.19 9.71
CA ARG A 368 -9.69 -1.54 10.28
C ARG A 368 -10.14 -2.54 9.21
N PRO A 369 -9.29 -3.49 8.81
CA PRO A 369 -9.66 -4.44 7.76
C PRO A 369 -10.61 -5.53 8.26
N ASP A 370 -10.53 -5.91 9.54
CA ASP A 370 -11.34 -6.90 10.23
C ASP A 370 -12.49 -6.22 10.99
N ASN A 371 -13.50 -5.77 10.26
CA ASN A 371 -14.55 -4.90 10.81
C ASN A 371 -15.96 -5.29 10.34
N GLU A 372 -16.89 -5.27 11.28
CA GLU A 372 -18.33 -5.51 11.05
C GLU A 372 -19.17 -4.23 11.27
N GLU A 373 -18.55 -3.15 11.74
CA GLU A 373 -19.23 -1.89 12.03
C GLU A 373 -19.66 -1.17 10.75
N SER A 374 -20.85 -0.56 10.79
CA SER A 374 -21.39 0.17 9.64
C SER A 374 -20.69 1.53 9.47
N PHE A 375 -20.26 1.83 8.25
CA PHE A 375 -19.76 3.17 7.91
C PHE A 375 -20.84 4.27 7.94
N SER A 376 -22.12 3.91 8.06
CA SER A 376 -23.24 4.86 8.18
C SER A 376 -23.69 5.12 9.62
N GLY A 377 -23.06 4.47 10.59
CA GLY A 377 -23.33 4.68 12.01
C GLY A 377 -22.79 6.01 12.53
N THR A 378 -23.19 6.37 13.75
CA THR A 378 -22.65 7.52 14.49
C THR A 378 -21.49 7.14 15.40
N SER A 379 -21.19 5.85 15.53
CA SER A 379 -20.08 5.34 16.33
C SER A 379 -19.29 4.33 15.52
N HIS A 380 -17.97 4.37 15.67
CA HIS A 380 -17.06 3.41 15.03
C HIS A 380 -15.81 3.22 15.88
N ARG A 381 -15.20 2.04 15.90
CA ARG A 381 -13.91 1.82 16.56
C ARG A 381 -12.77 2.41 15.75
N SER A 382 -11.84 3.10 16.41
CA SER A 382 -10.61 3.54 15.77
C SER A 382 -9.74 2.36 15.34
N PHE A 383 -8.84 2.66 14.42
CA PHE A 383 -7.81 1.72 14.03
C PHE A 383 -6.47 2.40 13.97
N ARG A 384 -5.52 1.90 14.76
CA ARG A 384 -4.21 2.54 14.95
C ARG A 384 -4.39 4.00 15.38
N GLY A 385 -5.32 4.23 16.31
CA GLY A 385 -5.63 5.55 16.86
C GLY A 385 -6.37 6.50 15.93
N ARG A 386 -6.92 6.04 14.79
CA ARG A 386 -7.49 6.92 13.74
C ARG A 386 -8.90 6.54 13.30
N LEU A 387 -9.69 7.56 12.95
CA LEU A 387 -10.93 7.49 12.18
C LEU A 387 -11.03 8.66 11.19
N LEU A 388 -12.00 8.57 10.30
CA LEU A 388 -12.45 9.66 9.44
C LEU A 388 -13.97 9.83 9.59
N ALA A 389 -14.40 11.05 9.96
CA ALA A 389 -15.78 11.48 9.82
C ALA A 389 -15.94 12.26 8.50
N ILE A 390 -16.93 11.90 7.70
CA ILE A 390 -17.29 12.61 6.47
C ILE A 390 -18.61 13.32 6.72
N VAL A 391 -18.62 14.64 6.60
CA VAL A 391 -19.78 15.49 6.85
C VAL A 391 -20.28 16.07 5.53
N ARG A 392 -21.57 15.90 5.25
CA ARG A 392 -22.22 16.46 4.07
C ARG A 392 -23.09 17.65 4.46
N PRO A 393 -22.78 18.87 3.99
CA PRO A 393 -23.64 20.02 4.18
C PRO A 393 -25.04 19.83 3.57
N THR A 394 -26.06 20.35 4.25
CA THR A 394 -27.46 20.40 3.78
C THR A 394 -27.97 21.84 3.66
N GLY A 395 -27.23 22.83 4.15
CA GLY A 395 -27.51 24.25 4.03
C GLY A 395 -26.30 25.11 4.42
N GLN A 396 -26.44 26.43 4.33
CA GLN A 396 -25.38 27.38 4.73
C GLN A 396 -25.39 27.61 6.24
N GLY A 397 -24.22 27.92 6.79
CA GLY A 397 -24.02 28.28 8.19
C GLY A 397 -22.94 27.44 8.89
N THR A 398 -22.78 27.69 10.19
CA THR A 398 -21.83 26.97 11.03
C THR A 398 -22.31 25.56 11.33
N VAL A 399 -21.40 24.60 11.15
CA VAL A 399 -21.58 23.17 11.48
C VAL A 399 -20.64 22.84 12.63
N ARG A 400 -21.16 22.29 13.72
CA ARG A 400 -20.35 21.78 14.84
C ARG A 400 -20.24 20.27 14.73
N VAL A 401 -19.00 19.76 14.75
CA VAL A 401 -18.71 18.34 14.78
C VAL A 401 -18.03 18.04 16.11
N ALA A 402 -18.57 17.11 16.89
CA ALA A 402 -18.01 16.70 18.16
C ALA A 402 -17.76 15.20 18.18
N ALA A 403 -16.69 14.77 18.85
CA ALA A 403 -16.36 13.37 19.07
C ALA A 403 -16.18 13.08 20.56
N THR A 404 -16.67 11.92 20.98
CA THR A 404 -16.55 11.41 22.35
C THR A 404 -16.10 9.97 22.35
N ALA A 405 -15.35 9.57 23.38
CA ALA A 405 -14.95 8.20 23.65
C ALA A 405 -14.87 8.00 25.17
N GLU A 406 -15.11 6.78 25.63
CA GLU A 406 -14.99 6.46 27.05
C GLU A 406 -13.54 6.67 27.53
N GLY A 407 -13.37 7.35 28.66
CA GLY A 407 -12.06 7.60 29.26
C GLY A 407 -11.22 8.70 28.59
N LEU A 408 -11.68 9.32 27.49
CA LEU A 408 -10.98 10.41 26.81
C LEU A 408 -11.76 11.73 26.90
N PRO A 409 -11.09 12.88 27.03
CA PRO A 409 -11.74 14.18 26.88
C PRO A 409 -12.44 14.31 25.52
N ALA A 410 -13.65 14.85 25.53
CA ALA A 410 -14.39 15.17 24.32
C ALA A 410 -13.67 16.26 23.51
N ALA A 411 -13.77 16.18 22.18
CA ALA A 411 -13.18 17.17 21.28
C ALA A 411 -14.23 17.62 20.25
N GLU A 412 -14.12 18.88 19.81
CA GLU A 412 -15.02 19.46 18.83
C GLU A 412 -14.29 20.39 17.86
N VAL A 413 -14.90 20.61 16.70
CA VAL A 413 -14.49 21.60 15.72
C VAL A 413 -15.71 22.26 15.10
N ARG A 414 -15.53 23.51 14.65
CA ARG A 414 -16.55 24.26 13.91
C ARG A 414 -16.10 24.41 12.47
N LEU A 415 -17.02 24.16 11.55
CA LEU A 415 -16.83 24.23 10.12
C LEU A 415 -17.83 25.24 9.54
N GLU A 416 -17.44 25.93 8.48
CA GLU A 416 -18.28 26.94 7.86
C GLU A 416 -18.76 26.52 6.47
N VAL A 417 -20.08 26.53 6.27
CA VAL A 417 -20.68 26.28 4.95
C VAL A 417 -21.13 27.61 4.35
N THR A 418 -20.45 28.03 3.30
CA THR A 418 -20.68 29.31 2.64
C THR A 418 -21.60 29.18 1.43
N ALA A 419 -22.14 30.30 0.96
CA ALA A 419 -22.76 30.38 -0.35
C ALA A 419 -21.72 30.05 -1.45
N ARG A 420 -22.23 29.64 -2.63
CA ARG A 420 -21.40 29.35 -3.79
C ARG A 420 -20.81 30.59 -4.43
#